data_AF-A0A1F4V8T3-F1
#
_entry.id   AF-A0A1F4V8T3-F1
#
_cell.length_a   1.000
_cell.length_b   1.000
_cell.length_c   1.000
_cell.angle_alpha   90.00
_cell.angle_beta   90.00
_cell.angle_gamma   90.00
#
_symmetry.space_group_name_H-M   'P 1'
#
loop_
_entity.id
_entity.type
_entity.pdbx_description
1 polymer ?
#
loop_
_entity_poly.entity_id
_entity_poly.type
_entity_poly.pdbx_seq_one_letter_code
_entity_poly.pdbx_strand_id
1 'polypeptide(L)'
;MLEVEDSTSAFFNPMTDYYGFFSILGFLIPLAGLAGIIGIIYIIIKSIISGGGTSAKMEAAKKGYYYLISLITLGILYVTSSDIIRVVLDYISPTNLTINRSQSYGSYGYGTYDYENFVRSLVLRVSVLLFVFPLFLFHWLSANKKPKEVDEETLLYIKKEKKSYLHIVLTVSSLILMVTGPILLYNVFILVLGVGKTTLKDFTFPLSYFVVIIGVWIYHFAQLKSVEES
;
A
#
# COMPACT_ATOMS: atom_id res chain seq x y z
N MET A 1 -55.39 -19.11 -27.07
CA MET A 1 -55.02 -19.63 -25.73
C MET A 1 -53.53 -19.35 -25.60
N LEU A 2 -53.21 -18.08 -25.34
CA LEU A 2 -52.80 -17.51 -24.06
C LEU A 2 -51.29 -17.69 -23.81
N GLU A 3 -50.58 -16.57 -23.94
CA GLU A 3 -49.26 -16.31 -23.36
C GLU A 3 -49.27 -16.67 -21.87
N VAL A 4 -48.20 -17.33 -21.43
CA VAL A 4 -47.73 -17.24 -20.05
C VAL A 4 -46.20 -17.22 -20.12
N GLU A 5 -45.64 -16.00 -20.16
CA GLU A 5 -44.35 -15.73 -19.51
C GLU A 5 -44.52 -16.02 -18.02
N ASP A 6 -43.62 -16.80 -17.41
CA ASP A 6 -43.31 -16.53 -16.00
C ASP A 6 -41.88 -16.95 -15.60
N SER A 7 -41.12 -15.90 -15.31
CA SER A 7 -40.05 -15.73 -14.33
C SER A 7 -39.20 -16.92 -13.88
N THR A 8 -38.04 -17.07 -14.53
CA THR A 8 -36.82 -17.36 -13.76
C THR A 8 -36.22 -16.04 -13.33
N SER A 9 -36.72 -15.55 -12.19
CA SER A 9 -36.08 -14.51 -11.40
C SER A 9 -34.68 -14.99 -11.00
N ALA A 10 -33.70 -14.68 -11.84
CA ALA A 10 -32.30 -14.68 -11.45
C ALA A 10 -32.19 -13.72 -10.26
N PHE A 11 -32.13 -14.28 -9.06
CA PHE A 11 -31.76 -13.57 -7.86
C PHE A 11 -30.37 -12.99 -8.10
N PHE A 12 -30.33 -11.74 -8.57
CA PHE A 12 -29.17 -10.89 -8.53
C PHE A 12 -28.82 -10.77 -7.05
N ASN A 13 -27.79 -11.48 -6.61
CA ASN A 13 -27.29 -11.40 -5.26
C ASN A 13 -26.08 -10.43 -5.26
N PRO A 14 -26.29 -9.12 -5.11
CA PRO A 14 -25.20 -8.14 -5.15
C PRO A 14 -24.20 -8.29 -4.00
N MET A 15 -24.45 -9.18 -3.03
CA MET A 15 -23.52 -9.42 -1.93
C MET A 15 -22.32 -10.30 -2.30
N THR A 16 -22.40 -11.15 -3.34
CA THR A 16 -21.28 -12.04 -3.67
C THR A 16 -20.12 -11.34 -4.39
N ASP A 17 -20.38 -10.21 -5.05
CA ASP A 17 -19.32 -9.39 -5.69
C ASP A 17 -18.58 -8.49 -4.68
N TYR A 18 -19.15 -8.30 -3.48
CA TYR A 18 -18.52 -7.50 -2.43
C TYR A 18 -17.28 -8.21 -1.82
N TYR A 19 -17.21 -9.54 -1.90
CA TYR A 19 -16.13 -10.34 -1.30
C TYR A 19 -14.90 -10.51 -2.21
N GLY A 20 -14.99 -10.24 -3.51
CA GLY A 20 -13.85 -10.26 -4.43
C GLY A 20 -12.87 -9.11 -4.19
N PHE A 21 -13.38 -7.96 -3.74
CA PHE A 21 -12.56 -6.82 -3.34
C PHE A 21 -11.69 -7.12 -2.10
N PHE A 22 -12.08 -8.10 -1.28
CA PHE A 22 -11.41 -8.44 -0.02
C PHE A 22 -10.58 -9.73 -0.05
N SER A 23 -10.51 -10.52 -1.13
CA SER A 23 -9.87 -11.86 -1.04
C SER A 23 -8.34 -11.84 -1.16
N ILE A 24 -7.76 -10.89 -1.90
CA ILE A 24 -6.28 -10.70 -2.01
C ILE A 24 -5.81 -9.50 -1.20
N LEU A 25 -6.65 -8.45 -1.14
CA LEU A 25 -6.52 -7.38 -0.15
C LEU A 25 -6.72 -7.90 1.28
N GLY A 26 -7.40 -9.03 1.49
CA GLY A 26 -7.66 -9.63 2.80
C GLY A 26 -6.46 -10.19 3.55
N PHE A 27 -5.29 -10.30 2.92
CA PHE A 27 -4.03 -10.66 3.59
C PHE A 27 -3.04 -9.48 3.67
N LEU A 28 -3.02 -8.59 2.68
CA LEU A 28 -2.12 -7.44 2.66
C LEU A 28 -2.67 -6.18 3.35
N ILE A 29 -3.98 -5.92 3.31
CA ILE A 29 -4.62 -4.88 4.13
C ILE A 29 -4.43 -5.17 5.62
N PRO A 30 -4.58 -6.41 6.14
CA PRO A 30 -4.26 -6.65 7.52
C PRO A 30 -2.78 -6.67 7.82
N LEU A 31 -1.84 -6.88 6.89
CA LEU A 31 -0.38 -6.79 7.18
C LEU A 31 0.15 -5.35 7.17
N ALA A 32 -0.23 -4.54 6.18
CA ALA A 32 0.03 -3.09 6.18
C ALA A 32 -0.81 -2.38 7.25
N GLY A 33 -2.03 -2.87 7.49
CA GLY A 33 -2.89 -2.51 8.62
C GLY A 33 -2.30 -2.96 9.94
N LEU A 34 -1.66 -4.14 10.07
CA LEU A 34 -0.97 -4.61 11.28
C LEU A 34 0.25 -3.76 11.54
N ALA A 35 1.03 -3.41 10.52
CA ALA A 35 2.13 -2.46 10.66
C ALA A 35 1.63 -1.07 11.11
N GLY A 36 0.51 -0.62 10.56
CA GLY A 36 -0.20 0.58 11.03
C GLY A 36 -0.67 0.45 12.48
N ILE A 37 -1.27 -0.68 12.86
CA ILE A 37 -1.75 -1.00 14.20
C ILE A 37 -0.58 -1.12 15.19
N ILE A 38 0.54 -1.72 14.79
CA ILE A 38 1.77 -1.82 15.59
C ILE A 38 2.38 -0.43 15.78
N GLY A 39 2.38 0.41 14.73
CA GLY A 39 2.77 1.82 14.83
C GLY A 39 1.84 2.63 15.76
N ILE A 40 0.53 2.39 15.69
CA ILE A 40 -0.49 3.00 16.56
C ILE A 40 -0.31 2.51 18.01
N ILE A 41 -0.11 1.21 18.25
CA ILE A 41 0.16 0.61 19.56
C ILE A 41 1.45 1.19 20.15
N TYR A 42 2.51 1.33 19.36
CA TYR A 42 3.75 1.97 19.79
C TYR A 42 3.52 3.44 20.22
N ILE A 43 2.72 4.19 19.46
CA ILE A 43 2.38 5.59 19.79
C ILE A 43 1.53 5.68 21.06
N ILE A 44 0.58 4.76 21.27
CA ILE A 44 -0.24 4.68 22.50
C ILE A 44 0.65 4.38 23.70
N ILE A 45 1.51 3.36 23.60
CA ILE A 45 2.46 2.99 24.67
C ILE A 45 3.40 4.17 24.99
N LYS A 46 3.90 4.88 23.98
CA LYS A 46 4.78 6.03 24.15
C LYS A 46 4.07 7.25 24.77
N SER A 47 2.80 7.48 24.42
CA SER A 47 1.98 8.57 24.97
C SER A 47 1.70 8.38 26.47
N ILE A 48 1.64 7.12 26.94
CA ILE A 48 1.47 6.77 28.36
C ILE A 48 2.77 7.01 29.17
N ILE A 49 3.95 6.97 28.53
CA ILE A 49 5.25 6.86 29.23
C ILE A 49 6.02 8.20 29.33
N SER A 50 5.76 9.23 28.52
CA SER A 50 6.69 10.39 28.45
C SER A 50 6.48 11.49 29.52
N GLY A 51 7.45 11.60 30.45
CA GLY A 51 7.70 12.73 31.35
C GLY A 51 8.53 13.85 30.68
N GLY A 52 8.32 15.11 31.08
CA GLY A 52 8.89 16.32 30.44
C GLY A 52 7.95 17.56 30.53
N GLY A 53 8.47 18.77 30.32
CA GLY A 53 7.72 20.04 30.44
C GLY A 53 6.62 20.24 29.40
N THR A 54 5.58 21.02 29.73
CA THR A 54 4.33 21.13 28.94
C THR A 54 4.49 21.73 27.54
N SER A 55 5.40 22.69 27.34
CA SER A 55 5.55 23.39 26.05
C SER A 55 6.34 22.58 25.01
N ALA A 56 7.52 22.05 25.38
CA ALA A 56 8.35 21.20 24.51
C ALA A 56 7.60 19.95 24.03
N LYS A 57 6.84 19.33 24.93
CA LYS A 57 5.98 18.18 24.61
C LYS A 57 4.88 18.52 23.62
N MET A 58 4.29 19.71 23.70
CA MET A 58 3.18 20.09 22.83
C MET A 58 3.63 20.26 21.37
N GLU A 59 4.77 20.91 21.14
CA GLU A 59 5.31 21.05 19.78
C GLU A 59 5.80 19.71 19.23
N ALA A 60 6.44 18.88 20.06
CA ALA A 60 6.81 17.51 19.67
C ALA A 60 5.58 16.64 19.33
N ALA A 61 4.51 16.72 20.12
CA ALA A 61 3.27 15.99 19.88
C ALA A 61 2.60 16.42 18.56
N LYS A 62 2.60 17.73 18.26
CA LYS A 62 2.13 18.26 16.99
C LYS A 62 2.92 17.71 15.80
N LYS A 63 4.25 17.61 15.93
CA LYS A 63 5.10 16.95 14.91
C LYS A 63 4.81 15.47 14.79
N GLY A 64 4.63 14.77 15.91
CA GLY A 64 4.20 13.38 15.95
C GLY A 64 2.88 13.15 15.21
N TYR A 65 1.88 14.03 15.40
CA TYR A 65 0.62 14.00 14.66
C TYR A 65 0.83 14.09 13.15
N TYR A 66 1.63 15.05 12.67
CA TYR A 66 1.90 15.18 11.23
C TYR A 66 2.61 13.93 10.68
N TYR A 67 3.56 13.35 11.40
CA TYR A 67 4.21 12.10 10.99
C TYR A 67 3.24 10.91 10.97
N LEU A 68 2.31 10.81 11.93
CA LEU A 68 1.30 9.77 11.95
C LEU A 68 0.37 9.84 10.74
N ILE A 69 -0.18 11.02 10.45
CA ILE A 69 -1.04 11.17 9.27
C ILE A 69 -0.24 10.95 7.98
N SER A 70 1.02 11.38 7.93
CA SER A 70 1.93 11.09 6.81
C SER A 70 2.15 9.59 6.63
N LEU A 71 2.26 8.82 7.72
CA LEU A 71 2.44 7.37 7.69
C LEU A 71 1.20 6.68 7.10
N ILE A 72 0.02 7.04 7.59
CA ILE A 72 -1.26 6.46 7.16
C ILE A 72 -1.49 6.76 5.67
N THR A 73 -1.34 8.03 5.28
CA THR A 73 -1.54 8.46 3.89
C THR A 73 -0.48 7.89 2.95
N LEU A 74 0.78 7.76 3.39
CA LEU A 74 1.83 7.06 2.63
C LEU A 74 1.48 5.59 2.38
N GLY A 75 0.93 4.89 3.38
CA GLY A 75 0.49 3.50 3.23
C GLY A 75 -0.61 3.36 2.17
N ILE A 76 -1.59 4.26 2.18
CA ILE A 76 -2.66 4.29 1.17
C ILE A 76 -2.07 4.59 -0.22
N LEU A 77 -1.22 5.62 -0.34
CA LEU A 77 -0.56 5.95 -1.61
C LEU A 77 0.26 4.79 -2.17
N TYR A 78 0.99 4.09 -1.31
CA TYR A 78 1.76 2.91 -1.69
C TYR A 78 0.87 1.83 -2.30
N VAL A 79 -0.21 1.46 -1.60
CA VAL A 79 -1.15 0.43 -2.08
C VAL A 79 -1.76 0.88 -3.40
N THR A 80 -2.36 2.07 -3.44
CA THR A 80 -3.06 2.58 -4.63
C THR A 80 -2.13 2.70 -5.84
N SER A 81 -0.90 3.18 -5.66
CA SER A 81 0.08 3.30 -6.75
C SER A 81 0.49 1.93 -7.29
N SER A 82 0.75 0.98 -6.39
CA SER A 82 1.08 -0.41 -6.78
C SER A 82 -0.08 -1.05 -7.55
N ASP A 83 -1.30 -0.77 -7.12
CA ASP A 83 -2.50 -1.33 -7.71
C ASP A 83 -2.80 -0.76 -9.09
N ILE A 84 -2.45 0.50 -9.36
CA ILE A 84 -2.52 1.08 -10.71
C ILE A 84 -1.56 0.37 -11.66
N ILE A 85 -0.30 0.18 -11.24
CA ILE A 85 0.69 -0.54 -12.04
C ILE A 85 0.19 -1.95 -12.30
N ARG A 86 -0.35 -2.64 -11.28
CA ARG A 86 -0.89 -4.00 -11.42
C ARG A 86 -2.04 -4.05 -12.42
N VAL A 87 -3.03 -3.16 -12.31
CA VAL A 87 -4.18 -3.11 -13.23
C VAL A 87 -3.73 -2.86 -14.67
N VAL A 88 -2.76 -1.98 -14.88
CA VAL A 88 -2.17 -1.73 -16.22
C VAL A 88 -1.45 -2.97 -16.73
N LEU A 89 -0.62 -3.61 -15.90
CA LEU A 89 0.12 -4.81 -16.28
C LEU A 89 -0.81 -6.00 -16.56
N ASP A 90 -1.88 -6.17 -15.77
CA ASP A 90 -2.91 -7.19 -15.98
C ASP A 90 -3.65 -6.97 -17.30
N TYR A 91 -3.95 -5.72 -17.66
CA TYR A 91 -4.65 -5.38 -18.92
C TYR A 91 -3.79 -5.64 -20.16
N ILE A 92 -2.49 -5.33 -20.12
CA ILE A 92 -1.58 -5.56 -21.26
C ILE A 92 -1.04 -6.99 -21.34
N SER A 93 -1.22 -7.80 -20.28
CA SER A 93 -0.79 -9.19 -20.27
C SER A 93 -1.60 -10.00 -21.28
N PRO A 94 -0.97 -10.65 -22.29
CA PRO A 94 -1.69 -11.39 -23.31
C PRO A 94 -2.59 -12.48 -22.68
N THR A 95 -3.90 -12.41 -22.92
CA THR A 95 -4.87 -13.45 -22.50
C THR A 95 -4.79 -14.73 -23.34
N ASN A 96 -3.91 -14.77 -24.35
CA ASN A 96 -3.83 -15.84 -25.33
C ASN A 96 -2.51 -16.61 -25.25
N LEU A 97 -2.38 -17.46 -24.23
CA LEU A 97 -1.69 -18.75 -24.34
C LEU A 97 -2.59 -19.80 -23.69
N THR A 98 -3.69 -20.14 -24.37
CA THR A 98 -4.49 -21.33 -24.09
C THR A 98 -3.63 -22.58 -24.24
N ILE A 99 -3.24 -23.22 -23.14
CA ILE A 99 -3.04 -24.67 -23.11
C ILE A 99 -3.62 -25.20 -21.81
N ASN A 100 -4.86 -25.68 -21.89
CA ASN A 100 -5.51 -26.63 -20.99
C ASN A 100 -5.16 -26.51 -19.50
N ARG A 101 -5.94 -25.71 -18.77
CA ARG A 101 -6.10 -25.92 -17.33
C ARG A 101 -7.59 -26.00 -17.01
N SER A 102 -8.08 -27.23 -16.99
CA SER A 102 -9.14 -27.63 -16.09
C SER A 102 -8.75 -27.19 -14.67
N GLN A 103 -9.49 -26.20 -14.17
CA GLN A 103 -9.83 -25.92 -12.78
C GLN A 103 -8.74 -25.95 -11.69
N SER A 104 -8.86 -24.89 -10.87
CA SER A 104 -8.65 -24.88 -9.43
C SER A 104 -7.28 -24.43 -8.92
N TYR A 105 -7.07 -23.12 -8.98
CA TYR A 105 -6.77 -22.31 -7.79
C TYR A 105 -7.32 -20.89 -8.03
N GLY A 106 -8.45 -20.56 -7.40
CA GLY A 106 -8.90 -19.18 -7.14
C GLY A 106 -9.25 -18.24 -8.31
N SER A 107 -9.16 -18.67 -9.56
CA SER A 107 -9.54 -17.85 -10.72
C SER A 107 -11.05 -17.78 -10.88
N TYR A 108 -11.70 -16.97 -10.05
CA TYR A 108 -13.07 -16.53 -10.30
C TYR A 108 -13.13 -15.90 -11.69
N GLY A 109 -14.08 -16.38 -12.49
CA GLY A 109 -14.23 -16.06 -13.90
C GLY A 109 -14.44 -14.58 -14.14
N TYR A 110 -13.34 -13.87 -14.37
CA TYR A 110 -13.37 -12.66 -15.20
C TYR A 110 -13.36 -13.15 -16.64
N GLY A 111 -14.56 -13.26 -17.24
CA GLY A 111 -14.68 -13.25 -18.69
C GLY A 111 -13.84 -12.09 -19.23
N THR A 112 -13.11 -12.33 -20.33
CA THR A 112 -12.47 -11.32 -21.19
C THR A 112 -12.37 -9.93 -20.55
N TYR A 113 -11.19 -9.55 -20.05
CA TYR A 113 -10.94 -8.22 -19.46
C TYR A 113 -11.52 -7.13 -20.37
N ASP A 114 -12.74 -6.70 -20.05
CA ASP A 114 -13.44 -5.67 -20.79
C ASP A 114 -12.76 -4.34 -20.49
N TYR A 115 -12.57 -3.53 -21.53
CA TYR A 115 -12.07 -2.17 -21.42
C TYR A 115 -12.84 -1.39 -20.34
N GLU A 116 -14.15 -1.64 -20.22
CA GLU A 116 -14.97 -1.03 -19.17
C GLU A 116 -14.48 -1.36 -17.75
N ASN A 117 -14.18 -2.63 -17.46
CA ASN A 117 -13.69 -3.07 -16.14
C ASN A 117 -12.30 -2.53 -15.83
N PHE A 118 -11.44 -2.46 -16.84
CA PHE A 118 -10.13 -1.81 -16.73
C PHE A 118 -10.27 -0.33 -16.38
N VAL A 119 -11.10 0.42 -17.12
CA VAL A 119 -11.32 1.85 -16.90
C VAL A 119 -11.94 2.10 -15.52
N ARG A 120 -12.99 1.37 -15.13
CA ARG A 120 -13.60 1.48 -13.79
C ARG A 120 -12.57 1.26 -12.68
N SER A 121 -11.71 0.24 -12.84
CA SER A 121 -10.64 -0.08 -11.89
C SER A 121 -9.58 1.02 -11.79
N LEU A 122 -9.21 1.62 -12.93
CA LEU A 122 -8.23 2.68 -12.98
C LEU A 122 -8.77 3.99 -12.40
N VAL A 123 -10.00 4.39 -12.78
CA VAL A 123 -10.67 5.61 -12.30
C VAL A 123 -10.81 5.59 -10.78
N LEU A 124 -11.18 4.46 -10.18
CA LEU A 124 -11.26 4.33 -8.73
C LEU A 124 -9.92 4.65 -8.05
N ARG A 125 -8.82 4.06 -8.54
CA ARG A 125 -7.49 4.21 -7.94
C ARG A 125 -6.92 5.61 -8.17
N VAL A 126 -7.11 6.17 -9.36
CA VAL A 126 -6.72 7.54 -9.66
C VAL A 126 -7.49 8.53 -8.77
N SER A 127 -8.77 8.29 -8.52
CA SER A 127 -9.57 9.12 -7.61
C SER A 127 -9.01 9.09 -6.18
N VAL A 128 -8.62 7.92 -5.69
CA VAL A 128 -7.95 7.80 -4.38
C VAL A 128 -6.61 8.55 -4.36
N LEU A 129 -5.78 8.41 -5.41
CA LEU A 129 -4.52 9.17 -5.49
C LEU A 129 -4.75 10.68 -5.43
N LEU A 130 -5.69 11.20 -6.23
CA LEU A 130 -5.97 12.63 -6.29
C LEU A 130 -6.44 13.19 -4.94
N PHE A 131 -7.13 12.38 -4.15
CA PHE A 131 -7.59 12.79 -2.82
C PHE A 131 -6.49 12.64 -1.74
N VAL A 132 -5.79 11.52 -1.72
CA VAL A 132 -4.85 11.17 -0.64
C VAL A 132 -3.49 11.84 -0.82
N PHE A 133 -3.05 12.06 -2.06
CA PHE A 133 -1.74 12.63 -2.35
C PHE A 133 -1.56 14.05 -1.77
N PRO A 134 -2.50 14.99 -1.93
CA PRO A 134 -2.40 16.30 -1.28
C PRO A 134 -2.36 16.21 0.26
N LEU A 135 -3.09 15.26 0.86
CA LEU A 135 -3.07 15.04 2.31
C LEU A 135 -1.68 14.57 2.77
N PHE A 136 -1.09 13.59 2.09
CA PHE A 136 0.27 13.15 2.39
C PHE A 136 1.27 14.30 2.27
N LEU A 137 1.26 15.03 1.15
CA LEU A 137 2.18 16.14 0.93
C LEU A 137 2.06 17.20 2.02
N PHE A 138 0.83 17.62 2.35
CA PHE A 138 0.61 18.62 3.38
C PHE A 138 1.18 18.21 4.74
N HIS A 139 0.92 16.97 5.17
CA HIS A 139 1.38 16.49 6.48
C HIS A 139 2.88 16.23 6.49
N TRP A 140 3.44 15.66 5.42
CA TRP A 140 4.88 15.41 5.30
C TRP A 140 5.69 16.70 5.31
N LEU A 141 5.25 17.70 4.53
CA LEU A 141 5.89 19.01 4.49
C LEU A 141 5.75 19.73 5.84
N SER A 142 4.57 19.67 6.47
CA SER A 142 4.34 20.30 7.78
C SER A 142 5.16 19.67 8.90
N ALA A 143 5.37 18.36 8.86
CA ALA A 143 6.25 17.66 9.78
C ALA A 143 7.71 18.14 9.63
N ASN A 144 8.18 18.35 8.39
CA ASN A 144 9.56 18.74 8.10
C ASN A 144 9.83 20.25 8.17
N LYS A 145 8.82 21.11 8.35
CA LYS A 145 9.03 22.55 8.57
C LYS A 145 9.90 22.76 9.82
N LYS A 146 11.00 23.52 9.68
CA LYS A 146 11.85 23.91 10.81
C LYS A 146 11.03 24.76 11.79
N PRO A 147 11.01 24.43 13.08
CA PRO A 147 10.39 25.28 14.09
C PRO A 147 11.15 26.60 14.20
N LYS A 148 10.42 27.71 14.42
CA LYS A 148 11.03 29.02 14.72
C LYS A 148 11.26 29.10 16.22
N GLU A 149 12.48 29.43 16.64
CA GLU A 149 12.83 29.77 18.03
C GLU A 149 12.30 28.76 19.07
N VAL A 150 12.77 27.54 18.98
CA VAL A 150 12.54 26.50 19.99
C VAL A 150 13.84 26.23 20.74
N ASP A 151 13.72 25.91 22.03
CA ASP A 151 14.85 25.49 22.86
C ASP A 151 15.46 24.16 22.36
N GLU A 152 16.68 23.87 22.81
CA GLU A 152 17.42 22.66 22.41
C GLU A 152 16.70 21.37 22.82
N GLU A 153 16.00 21.36 23.96
CA GLU A 153 15.25 20.19 24.45
C GLU A 153 14.11 19.85 23.48
N THR A 154 13.34 20.85 23.05
CA THR A 154 12.28 20.72 22.06
C THR A 154 12.82 20.22 20.70
N LEU A 155 13.97 20.72 20.25
CA LEU A 155 14.61 20.24 19.02
C LEU A 155 14.98 18.76 19.09
N LEU A 156 15.52 18.30 20.23
CA LEU A 156 15.84 16.90 20.45
C LEU A 156 14.60 16.00 20.37
N TYR A 157 13.47 16.43 20.96
CA TYR A 157 12.20 15.69 20.85
C TYR A 157 11.70 15.63 19.40
N ILE A 158 11.73 16.73 18.66
CA ILE A 158 11.30 16.76 17.25
C ILE A 158 12.19 15.85 16.38
N LYS A 159 13.51 15.87 16.59
CA LYS A 159 14.46 14.99 15.90
C LYS A 159 14.18 13.53 16.21
N LYS A 160 13.85 13.22 17.47
CA LYS A 160 13.44 11.87 17.91
C LYS A 160 12.15 11.41 17.22
N GLU A 161 11.14 12.27 17.09
CA GLU A 161 9.90 11.94 16.36
C GLU A 161 10.18 11.64 14.88
N LYS A 162 10.99 12.48 14.21
CA LYS A 162 11.41 12.23 12.82
C LYS A 162 12.13 10.89 12.69
N LYS A 163 13.11 10.62 13.56
CA LYS A 163 13.86 9.36 13.55
C LYS A 163 12.95 8.16 13.76
N SER A 164 12.01 8.24 14.70
CA SER A 164 11.02 7.19 14.98
C SER A 164 10.15 6.90 13.76
N TYR A 165 9.60 7.93 13.11
CA TYR A 165 8.82 7.79 11.88
C TYR A 165 9.62 7.07 10.79
N LEU A 166 10.86 7.51 10.53
CA LEU A 166 11.71 6.94 9.49
C LEU A 166 12.05 5.47 9.75
N HIS A 167 12.32 5.09 11.01
CA HIS A 167 12.56 3.70 11.37
C HIS A 167 11.31 2.82 11.14
N ILE A 168 10.12 3.33 11.48
CA ILE A 168 8.87 2.61 11.23
C ILE A 168 8.69 2.41 9.72
N VAL A 169 8.82 3.46 8.91
CA VAL A 169 8.67 3.36 7.44
C VAL A 169 9.68 2.38 6.85
N LEU A 170 10.96 2.46 7.25
CA LEU A 170 12.02 1.57 6.76
C LEU A 170 11.79 0.11 7.18
N THR A 171 11.34 -0.12 8.41
CA THR A 171 11.04 -1.47 8.89
C THR A 171 9.90 -2.08 8.08
N VAL A 172 8.78 -1.35 7.95
CA VAL A 172 7.60 -1.83 7.24
C VAL A 172 7.89 -2.04 5.75
N SER A 173 8.58 -1.10 5.10
CA SER A 173 8.98 -1.26 3.70
C SER A 173 9.96 -2.41 3.48
N SER A 174 10.88 -2.65 4.42
CA SER A 174 11.77 -3.82 4.35
C SER A 174 11.00 -5.13 4.48
N LEU A 175 10.02 -5.23 5.38
CA LEU A 175 9.16 -6.42 5.49
C LEU A 175 8.39 -6.70 4.19
N ILE A 176 7.85 -5.65 3.57
CA ILE A 176 7.16 -5.77 2.28
C ILE A 176 8.13 -6.20 1.17
N LEU A 177 9.36 -5.66 1.14
CA LEU A 177 10.41 -6.09 0.20
C LEU A 177 10.78 -7.57 0.41
N MET A 178 10.83 -8.04 1.66
CA MET A 178 11.08 -9.44 1.98
C MET A 178 9.95 -10.37 1.54
N VAL A 179 8.73 -9.87 1.37
CA VAL A 179 7.61 -10.65 0.82
C VAL A 179 7.63 -10.61 -0.71
N THR A 180 7.71 -9.41 -1.30
CA THR A 180 7.58 -9.21 -2.75
C THR A 180 8.84 -9.61 -3.52
N GLY A 181 10.02 -9.38 -2.95
CA GLY A 181 11.31 -9.67 -3.56
C GLY A 181 11.52 -11.16 -3.87
N PRO A 182 11.37 -12.08 -2.90
CA PRO A 182 11.50 -13.51 -3.16
C PRO A 182 10.50 -14.04 -4.19
N ILE A 183 9.25 -13.57 -4.16
CA ILE A 183 8.23 -13.96 -5.17
C ILE A 183 8.67 -13.48 -6.56
N LEU A 184 9.14 -12.24 -6.67
CA LEU A 184 9.64 -11.70 -7.94
C LEU A 184 10.85 -12.50 -8.45
N LEU A 185 11.82 -12.78 -7.58
CA LEU A 185 13.01 -13.55 -7.92
C LEU A 185 12.68 -14.99 -8.33
N TYR A 186 11.75 -15.63 -7.62
CA TYR A 186 11.26 -16.96 -7.97
C TYR A 186 10.71 -16.97 -9.40
N ASN A 187 9.84 -16.02 -9.75
CA ASN A 187 9.28 -15.94 -11.10
C ASN A 187 10.35 -15.66 -12.16
N VAL A 188 11.35 -14.83 -11.84
CA VAL A 188 12.52 -14.60 -12.72
C VAL A 188 13.30 -15.89 -12.94
N PHE A 189 13.60 -16.67 -11.90
CA PHE A 189 14.35 -17.92 -12.05
C PHE A 189 13.59 -18.96 -12.87
N ILE A 190 12.30 -19.12 -12.62
CA ILE A 190 11.44 -20.03 -13.38
C ILE A 190 11.42 -19.62 -14.87
N LEU A 191 11.33 -18.32 -15.17
CA LEU A 191 11.42 -17.79 -16.54
C LEU A 191 12.79 -18.05 -17.19
N VAL A 192 13.88 -17.71 -16.50
CA VAL A 192 15.26 -17.82 -17.02
C VAL A 192 15.68 -19.26 -17.23
N LEU A 193 15.28 -20.17 -16.34
CA LEU A 193 15.59 -21.60 -16.44
C LEU A 193 14.67 -22.33 -17.44
N GLY A 194 13.65 -21.65 -17.99
CA GLY A 194 12.67 -22.26 -18.88
C GLY A 194 11.85 -23.36 -18.21
N VAL A 195 11.71 -23.31 -16.88
CA VAL A 195 10.97 -24.31 -16.10
C VAL A 195 9.52 -23.85 -16.00
N GLY A 196 8.57 -24.61 -16.54
CA GLY A 196 7.14 -24.28 -16.41
C GLY A 196 6.64 -23.21 -17.40
N LYS A 197 5.38 -22.81 -17.23
CA LYS A 197 4.68 -21.85 -18.10
C LYS A 197 4.48 -20.52 -17.36
N THR A 198 5.56 -19.78 -17.13
CA THR A 198 5.46 -18.44 -16.57
C THR A 198 4.91 -17.48 -17.62
N THR A 199 3.93 -16.68 -17.20
CA THR A 199 3.27 -15.67 -18.00
C THR A 199 3.55 -14.28 -17.42
N LEU A 200 3.31 -13.22 -18.20
CA LEU A 200 3.43 -11.85 -17.68
C LEU A 200 2.53 -11.62 -16.46
N LYS A 201 1.38 -12.33 -16.41
CA LYS A 201 0.42 -12.29 -15.30
C LYS A 201 1.03 -12.70 -13.95
N ASP A 202 2.00 -13.62 -13.96
CA ASP A 202 2.66 -14.08 -12.74
C ASP A 202 3.56 -12.98 -12.12
N PHE A 203 3.99 -12.00 -12.93
CA PHE A 203 4.82 -10.88 -12.48
C PHE A 203 4.01 -9.66 -12.02
N THR A 204 2.75 -9.50 -12.45
CA THR A 204 2.02 -8.23 -12.30
C THR A 204 1.89 -7.83 -10.84
N PHE A 205 1.55 -8.76 -9.95
CA PHE A 205 1.49 -8.51 -8.52
C PHE A 205 2.86 -8.24 -7.90
N PRO A 206 3.84 -9.18 -7.89
CA PRO A 206 5.09 -8.96 -7.17
C PRO A 206 5.89 -7.78 -7.72
N LEU A 207 5.89 -7.56 -9.04
CA LEU A 207 6.60 -6.45 -9.67
C LEU A 207 6.01 -5.10 -9.26
N SER A 208 4.69 -4.94 -9.33
CA SER A 208 4.04 -3.66 -9.05
C SER A 208 4.29 -3.18 -7.63
N TYR A 209 4.14 -4.08 -6.66
CA TYR A 209 4.33 -3.77 -5.25
C TYR A 209 5.82 -3.55 -4.94
N PHE A 210 6.72 -4.35 -5.53
CA PHE A 210 8.16 -4.20 -5.37
C PHE A 210 8.67 -2.84 -5.86
N VAL A 211 8.27 -2.40 -7.06
CA VAL A 211 8.74 -1.15 -7.68
C VAL A 211 8.32 0.07 -6.86
N VAL A 212 7.10 0.10 -6.33
CA VAL A 212 6.65 1.23 -5.51
C VAL A 212 7.31 1.20 -4.14
N ILE A 213 7.37 0.04 -3.47
CA ILE A 213 7.93 -0.02 -2.11
C ILE A 213 9.43 0.25 -2.08
N ILE A 214 10.19 -0.18 -3.10
CA ILE A 214 11.63 0.13 -3.16
C ILE A 214 11.85 1.64 -3.30
N GLY A 215 11.00 2.36 -4.05
CA GLY A 215 11.04 3.82 -4.13
C GLY A 215 10.76 4.49 -2.79
N VAL A 216 9.75 4.00 -2.05
CA VAL A 216 9.46 4.46 -0.67
C VAL A 216 10.65 4.22 0.25
N TRP A 217 11.25 3.02 0.19
CA TRP A 217 12.40 2.65 1.01
C TRP A 217 13.60 3.57 0.73
N ILE A 218 13.97 3.74 -0.54
CA ILE A 218 15.12 4.57 -0.96
C ILE A 218 14.96 6.01 -0.49
N TYR A 219 13.78 6.61 -0.71
CA TYR A 219 13.51 7.99 -0.31
C TYR A 219 13.67 8.19 1.21
N HIS A 220 13.07 7.31 2.01
CA HIS A 220 13.11 7.45 3.47
C HIS A 220 14.47 7.06 4.07
N PHE A 221 15.23 6.17 3.42
CA PHE A 221 16.61 5.87 3.79
C PHE A 221 17.51 7.11 3.63
N ALA A 222 17.39 7.81 2.50
CA ALA A 222 18.10 9.07 2.28
C ALA A 222 17.72 10.14 3.32
N GLN A 223 16.44 10.22 3.69
CA GLN A 223 15.98 11.12 4.75
C GLN A 223 16.56 10.75 6.12
N LEU A 224 16.67 9.46 6.46
CA LEU A 224 17.27 9.04 7.73
C LEU A 224 18.75 9.43 7.80
N LYS A 225 19.51 9.18 6.73
CA LYS A 225 20.91 9.57 6.65
C LYS A 225 21.10 11.07 6.88
N SER A 226 20.25 11.91 6.27
CA SER A 226 20.32 13.37 6.47
C SER A 226 20.09 13.84 7.90
N VAL A 227 19.37 13.05 8.72
CA VAL A 227 19.11 13.35 10.15
C VAL A 227 20.27 12.93 11.04
N GLU A 228 21.03 11.91 10.63
CA GLU A 228 22.18 11.40 11.37
C GLU A 228 23.44 12.24 11.14
N GLU A 229 23.54 12.88 9.97
CA GLU A 229 24.65 13.77 9.61
C GLU A 229 24.48 15.22 10.10
N SER A 230 23.25 15.60 10.52
CA SER A 230 22.93 16.92 11.11
C SER A 230 23.06 16.93 12.62
#